data_AF-A0A849QJS9-F1
#
_entry.id   AF-A0A849QJS9-F1
#
_cell.length_a   1.000
_cell.length_b   1.000
_cell.length_c   1.000
_cell.angle_alpha   90.00
_cell.angle_beta   90.00
_cell.angle_gamma   90.00
#
_symmetry.space_group_name_H-M   'P 1'
#
loop_
_entity.id
_entity.type
_entity.pdbx_description
1 polymer ?
#
loop_
_entity_poly.entity_id
_entity_poly.type
_entity_poly.pdbx_seq_one_letter_code
_entity_poly.pdbx_strand_id
1 'polypeptide(L)'
;IYAVLLAAGLIVSKERSRSFITKAFAISFAAMFLISAAFFAWGAYNHFNSKAIDANLLQTVPDDFVVLTEEVLNEYPAIREAITSQQFVEVKPDEWQRSFDFLSEKGSHTVKFGDRYYDIGFITA
;
A
#
# COMPACT_ATOMS: atom_id res chain seq x y z
N ILE A 1 29.51 -4.55 -24.84
CA ILE A 1 29.54 -3.90 -23.49
C ILE A 1 29.99 -4.90 -22.42
N TYR A 2 29.29 -6.01 -22.19
CA TYR A 2 29.65 -6.99 -21.16
C TYR A 2 31.06 -7.61 -21.31
N ALA A 3 31.49 -7.95 -22.53
CA ALA A 3 32.84 -8.47 -22.77
C ALA A 3 33.96 -7.46 -22.46
N VAL A 4 33.68 -6.16 -22.68
CA VAL A 4 34.62 -5.07 -22.37
C VAL A 4 34.72 -4.85 -20.87
N LEU A 5 33.60 -4.91 -20.14
CA LEU A 5 33.57 -4.82 -18.68
C LEU A 5 34.28 -6.00 -18.00
N LEU A 6 34.10 -7.21 -18.54
CA LEU A 6 34.78 -8.42 -18.07
C LEU A 6 36.30 -8.31 -18.30
N ALA A 7 36.74 -7.91 -19.49
CA ALA A 7 38.16 -7.74 -19.82
C ALA A 7 38.81 -6.66 -18.94
N ALA A 8 38.13 -5.52 -18.73
CA ALA A 8 38.60 -4.47 -17.82
C ALA A 8 38.73 -4.98 -16.37
N GLY A 9 37.75 -5.74 -15.88
CA GLY A 9 37.81 -6.35 -14.55
C GLY A 9 38.96 -7.36 -14.39
N LEU A 10 39.26 -8.14 -15.43
CA LEU A 10 40.38 -9.08 -15.45
C LEU A 10 41.74 -8.37 -15.46
N ILE A 11 41.89 -7.30 -16.23
CA ILE A 11 43.13 -6.49 -16.28
C ILE A 11 43.37 -5.82 -14.92
N VAL A 12 42.34 -5.17 -14.36
CA VAL A 12 42.42 -4.49 -13.05
C VAL A 12 42.68 -5.49 -11.91
N SER A 13 42.10 -6.69 -11.95
CA SER A 13 42.34 -7.71 -10.91
C SER A 13 43.73 -8.33 -11.00
N LYS A 14 44.32 -8.42 -12.20
CA LYS A 14 45.68 -8.95 -12.38
C LYS A 14 46.77 -8.00 -11.86
N GLU A 15 46.53 -6.69 -11.89
CA GLU A 15 47.46 -5.66 -11.41
C GLU A 15 47.32 -5.35 -9.91
N ARG A 16 46.30 -5.90 -9.24
CA ARG A 16 45.96 -5.57 -7.85
C ARG A 16 46.21 -6.76 -6.91
N SER A 17 46.57 -6.46 -5.67
CA SER A 17 46.83 -7.50 -4.66
C SER A 17 45.55 -8.27 -4.29
N ARG A 18 45.68 -9.51 -3.84
CA ARG A 18 44.54 -10.32 -3.33
C ARG A 18 43.73 -9.59 -2.26
N SER A 19 44.40 -8.79 -1.41
CA SER A 19 43.76 -7.96 -0.38
C SER A 19 42.88 -6.86 -0.96
N PHE A 20 43.27 -6.29 -2.10
CA PHE A 20 42.43 -5.31 -2.80
C PHE A 20 41.17 -5.97 -3.37
N ILE A 21 41.31 -7.14 -4.00
CA ILE A 21 40.18 -7.87 -4.60
C ILE A 21 39.14 -8.25 -3.54
N THR A 22 39.56 -8.78 -2.39
CA THR A 22 38.64 -9.16 -1.31
C THR A 22 37.92 -7.94 -0.71
N LYS A 23 38.62 -6.81 -0.54
CA LYS A 23 38.01 -5.55 -0.09
C LYS A 23 37.00 -5.01 -1.10
N ALA A 24 37.34 -5.00 -2.38
CA ALA A 24 36.44 -4.56 -3.44
C ALA A 24 35.19 -5.44 -3.49
N PHE A 25 35.34 -6.76 -3.44
CA PHE A 25 34.21 -7.69 -3.36
C PHE A 25 33.33 -7.44 -2.14
N ALA A 26 33.92 -7.28 -0.95
CA ALA A 26 33.18 -7.00 0.27
C ALA A 26 32.39 -5.67 0.18
N ILE A 27 33.00 -4.62 -0.38
CA ILE A 27 32.35 -3.32 -0.60
C ILE A 27 31.18 -3.47 -1.59
N SER A 28 31.39 -4.15 -2.71
CA SER A 28 30.33 -4.39 -3.70
C SER A 28 29.18 -5.21 -3.13
N PHE A 29 29.48 -6.24 -2.33
CA PHE A 29 28.48 -7.05 -1.67
C PHE A 29 27.68 -6.24 -0.64
N ALA A 30 28.37 -5.44 0.19
CA ALA A 30 27.71 -4.54 1.14
C ALA A 30 26.83 -3.50 0.43
N ALA A 31 27.32 -2.89 -0.66
CA ALA A 31 26.55 -1.95 -1.46
C ALA A 31 25.30 -2.61 -2.06
N MET A 32 25.43 -3.81 -2.62
CA MET A 32 24.29 -4.57 -3.14
C MET A 32 23.28 -4.88 -2.04
N PHE A 33 23.74 -5.30 -0.86
CA PHE A 33 22.85 -5.58 0.26
C PHE A 33 22.08 -4.34 0.71
N LEU A 34 22.74 -3.17 0.81
CA LEU A 34 22.09 -1.91 1.15
C LEU A 34 21.06 -1.48 0.10
N ILE A 35 21.39 -1.63 -1.20
CA ILE A 35 20.46 -1.35 -2.29
C ILE A 35 19.24 -2.28 -2.20
N SER A 36 19.45 -3.58 -1.99
CA SER A 36 18.35 -4.54 -1.80
C SER A 36 17.48 -4.17 -0.60
N ALA A 37 18.09 -3.86 0.55
CA ALA A 37 17.36 -3.43 1.74
C ALA A 37 16.53 -2.16 1.49
N ALA A 38 17.07 -1.19 0.75
CA ALA A 38 16.34 0.01 0.36
C ALA A 38 15.13 -0.31 -0.53
N PHE A 39 15.28 -1.20 -1.52
CA PHE A 39 14.15 -1.64 -2.36
C PHE A 39 13.08 -2.38 -1.55
N PHE A 40 13.47 -3.25 -0.62
CA PHE A 40 12.50 -3.93 0.25
C PHE A 40 11.79 -2.95 1.18
N ALA A 41 12.51 -2.02 1.80
CA ALA A 41 11.92 -0.99 2.65
C ALA A 41 10.95 -0.10 1.86
N TRP A 42 11.32 0.30 0.65
CA TRP A 42 10.45 1.06 -0.25
C TRP A 42 9.20 0.28 -0.65
N GLY A 43 9.35 -0.99 -1.01
CA GLY A 43 8.22 -1.87 -1.33
C GLY A 43 7.26 -2.05 -0.15
N ALA A 44 7.80 -2.32 1.04
CA ALA A 44 7.01 -2.44 2.26
C ALA A 44 6.29 -1.13 2.61
N TYR A 45 6.96 0.01 2.45
CA TYR A 45 6.36 1.33 2.65
C TYR A 45 5.19 1.57 1.68
N ASN A 46 5.37 1.29 0.39
CA ASN A 46 4.30 1.49 -0.61
C ASN A 46 3.11 0.55 -0.35
N HIS A 47 3.35 -0.73 -0.07
CA HIS A 47 2.29 -1.69 0.25
C HIS A 47 1.56 -1.32 1.55
N PHE A 48 2.27 -0.81 2.55
CA PHE A 48 1.62 -0.32 3.78
C PHE A 48 0.70 0.88 3.50
N ASN A 49 1.12 1.77 2.60
CA ASN A 49 0.37 2.98 2.25
C ASN A 49 -0.66 2.77 1.13
N SER A 50 -0.68 1.63 0.44
CA SER A 50 -1.64 1.34 -0.61
C SER A 50 -2.95 0.84 0.01
N LYS A 51 -3.79 1.80 0.38
CA LYS A 51 -5.07 1.60 1.05
C LYS A 51 -6.16 2.30 0.28
N ALA A 52 -7.26 1.61 0.05
CA ALA A 52 -8.42 2.18 -0.62
C ALA A 52 -9.73 1.75 0.04
N ILE A 53 -10.73 2.61 -0.09
CA ILE A 53 -12.11 2.34 0.31
C ILE A 53 -13.00 2.53 -0.92
N ASP A 54 -13.96 1.65 -1.12
CA ASP A 54 -15.01 1.77 -2.13
C ASP A 54 -16.40 1.59 -1.52
N ALA A 55 -17.42 1.99 -2.26
CA ALA A 55 -18.81 1.85 -1.84
C ALA A 55 -19.65 1.36 -3.02
N ASN A 56 -20.10 0.11 -2.95
CA ASN A 56 -20.91 -0.51 -4.00
C ASN A 56 -22.39 -0.31 -3.71
N LEU A 57 -23.10 0.42 -4.58
CA LEU A 57 -24.55 0.60 -4.45
C LEU A 57 -25.31 -0.73 -4.57
N LEU A 58 -26.09 -1.06 -3.55
CA LEU A 58 -26.92 -2.25 -3.51
C LEU A 58 -28.29 -2.01 -4.18
N GLN A 59 -28.76 -3.00 -4.93
CA GLN A 59 -30.06 -2.96 -5.62
C GLN A 59 -31.21 -3.49 -4.76
N THR A 60 -30.90 -4.14 -3.64
CA THR A 60 -31.87 -4.75 -2.71
C THR A 60 -31.65 -4.22 -1.31
N VAL A 61 -32.69 -4.31 -0.48
CA VAL A 61 -32.58 -4.00 0.95
C VAL A 61 -31.80 -5.14 1.62
N PRO A 62 -30.65 -4.86 2.26
CA PRO A 62 -29.89 -5.86 2.99
C PRO A 62 -30.56 -6.18 4.33
N ASP A 63 -30.29 -7.37 4.86
CA ASP A 63 -30.83 -7.82 6.15
C ASP A 63 -30.18 -7.05 7.33
N ASP A 64 -28.86 -6.80 7.24
CA ASP A 64 -28.09 -6.08 8.25
C ASP A 64 -27.40 -4.85 7.66
N PHE A 65 -27.63 -3.68 8.26
CA PHE A 65 -26.99 -2.43 7.83
C PHE A 65 -26.82 -1.43 8.96
N VAL A 66 -25.83 -0.54 8.80
CA VAL A 66 -25.59 0.59 9.69
C VAL A 66 -26.17 1.86 9.07
N VAL A 67 -27.01 2.58 9.79
CA VAL A 67 -27.50 3.89 9.34
C VAL A 67 -26.42 4.93 9.59
N LEU A 68 -25.97 5.61 8.53
CA LEU A 68 -25.04 6.72 8.61
C LEU A 68 -25.80 8.04 8.47
N THR A 69 -25.52 8.97 9.37
CA THR A 69 -26.02 10.35 9.28
C THR A 69 -24.98 11.26 8.63
N GLU A 70 -25.40 12.48 8.27
CA GLU A 70 -24.48 13.49 7.73
C GLU A 70 -23.38 13.85 8.74
N GLU A 71 -23.70 13.90 10.03
CA GLU A 71 -22.72 14.17 11.09
C GLU A 71 -21.65 13.09 11.15
N VAL A 72 -22.07 11.81 11.09
CA VAL A 72 -21.14 10.68 11.06
C VAL A 72 -20.25 10.76 9.81
N LEU A 73 -20.82 11.02 8.64
CA LEU A 73 -20.05 11.14 7.40
C LEU A 73 -19.11 12.37 7.36
N ASN A 74 -19.30 13.35 8.23
CA ASN A 74 -18.32 14.44 8.41
C ASN A 74 -17.08 13.98 9.19
N GLU A 75 -17.22 12.99 10.06
CA GLU A 75 -16.10 12.39 10.79
C GLU A 75 -15.35 11.34 9.95
N TYR A 76 -16.03 10.74 8.97
CA TYR A 76 -15.48 9.72 8.06
C TYR A 76 -15.56 10.17 6.58
N PRO A 77 -14.74 11.15 6.17
CA PRO A 77 -14.82 11.75 4.84
C PRO A 77 -14.48 10.75 3.72
N ALA A 78 -13.60 9.77 3.94
CA ALA A 78 -13.36 8.71 2.96
C ALA A 78 -14.59 7.87 2.64
N ILE A 79 -15.41 7.50 3.64
CA ILE A 79 -16.66 6.76 3.41
C ILE A 79 -17.64 7.63 2.63
N ARG A 80 -17.73 8.92 2.98
CA ARG A 80 -18.55 9.90 2.25
C ARG A 80 -18.13 9.98 0.78
N GLU A 81 -16.83 10.11 0.54
CA GLU A 81 -16.28 10.23 -0.81
C GLU A 81 -16.53 8.95 -1.61
N ALA A 82 -16.33 7.77 -1.03
CA ALA A 82 -16.60 6.49 -1.67
C ALA A 82 -18.08 6.35 -2.06
N ILE A 83 -19.00 6.68 -1.15
CA ILE A 83 -20.45 6.67 -1.41
C ILE A 83 -20.82 7.64 -2.54
N THR A 84 -20.24 8.84 -2.52
CA THR A 84 -20.60 9.92 -3.47
C THR A 84 -20.02 9.67 -4.86
N SER A 85 -18.75 9.28 -4.94
CA SER A 85 -18.01 9.06 -6.18
C SER A 85 -18.31 7.72 -6.84
N GLN A 86 -18.67 6.70 -6.04
CA GLN A 86 -18.79 5.31 -6.48
C GLN A 86 -17.50 4.80 -7.14
N GLN A 87 -16.35 5.25 -6.63
CA GLN A 87 -15.01 4.88 -7.09
C GLN A 87 -14.14 4.45 -5.91
N PHE A 88 -12.99 3.85 -6.23
CA PHE A 88 -11.94 3.60 -5.24
C PHE A 88 -11.36 4.94 -4.77
N VAL A 89 -11.44 5.18 -3.46
CA VAL A 89 -10.85 6.35 -2.80
C VAL A 89 -9.56 5.89 -2.13
N GLU A 90 -8.43 6.35 -2.64
CA GLU A 90 -7.13 6.14 -1.99
C GLU A 90 -7.07 6.95 -0.69
N VAL A 91 -6.70 6.28 0.40
CA VAL A 91 -6.72 6.86 1.74
C VAL A 91 -5.41 6.57 2.48
N LYS A 92 -5.14 7.36 3.52
CA LYS A 92 -4.02 7.06 4.43
C LYS A 92 -4.34 5.81 5.27
N PRO A 93 -3.32 5.03 5.68
CA PRO A 93 -3.53 3.85 6.53
C PRO A 93 -4.32 4.11 7.81
N ASP A 94 -4.08 5.24 8.48
CA ASP A 94 -4.80 5.58 9.71
C ASP A 94 -6.29 5.85 9.45
N GLU A 95 -6.63 6.50 8.34
CA GLU A 95 -8.02 6.78 7.99
C GLU A 95 -8.74 5.53 7.50
N TRP A 96 -8.02 4.67 6.76
CA TRP A 96 -8.49 3.34 6.37
C TRP A 96 -8.85 2.51 7.60
N GLN A 97 -7.92 2.41 8.56
CA GLN A 97 -8.10 1.61 9.77
C GLN A 97 -9.23 2.17 10.64
N ARG A 98 -9.28 3.49 10.84
CA ARG A 98 -10.33 4.14 11.62
C ARG A 98 -11.73 3.89 11.01
N SER A 99 -11.86 3.98 9.70
CA SER A 99 -13.12 3.72 8.98
C SER A 99 -13.53 2.25 9.08
N PHE A 100 -12.55 1.33 8.99
CA PHE A 100 -12.78 -0.10 9.13
C PHE A 100 -13.24 -0.47 10.54
N ASP A 101 -12.53 0.02 11.55
CA ASP A 101 -12.84 -0.25 12.96
C ASP A 101 -14.23 0.28 13.31
N PHE A 102 -14.56 1.50 12.86
CA PHE A 102 -15.87 2.08 13.06
C PHE A 102 -17.02 1.19 12.55
N LEU A 103 -16.94 0.69 11.31
CA LEU A 103 -17.99 -0.17 10.75
C LEU A 103 -18.00 -1.57 11.38
N SER A 104 -16.82 -2.11 11.69
CA SER A 104 -16.68 -3.38 12.40
C SER A 104 -17.31 -3.32 13.80
N GLU A 105 -17.10 -2.24 14.55
CA GLU A 105 -17.71 -2.01 15.86
C GLU A 105 -19.24 -1.85 15.77
N LYS A 106 -19.74 -1.30 14.65
CA LYS A 106 -21.18 -1.19 14.37
C LYS A 106 -21.80 -2.52 13.91
N GLY A 107 -20.98 -3.51 13.55
CA GLY A 107 -21.40 -4.87 13.24
C GLY A 107 -21.74 -5.14 11.77
N SER A 108 -21.64 -4.14 10.88
CA SER A 108 -21.84 -4.34 9.45
C SER A 108 -21.06 -3.31 8.62
N HIS A 109 -20.50 -3.78 7.50
CA HIS A 109 -19.88 -2.93 6.47
C HIS A 109 -20.89 -2.47 5.42
N THR A 110 -22.11 -3.00 5.46
CA THR A 110 -23.22 -2.50 4.67
C THR A 110 -23.86 -1.33 5.40
N VAL A 111 -24.04 -0.22 4.69
CA VAL A 111 -24.48 1.05 5.26
C VAL A 111 -25.69 1.59 4.52
N LYS A 112 -26.57 2.27 5.25
CA LYS A 112 -27.67 3.06 4.69
C LYS A 112 -27.33 4.54 4.82
N PHE A 113 -27.41 5.26 3.71
CA PHE A 113 -27.31 6.71 3.68
C PHE A 113 -28.41 7.29 2.78
N GLY A 114 -29.22 8.20 3.34
CA GLY A 114 -30.49 8.59 2.74
C GLY A 114 -31.41 7.38 2.53
N ASP A 115 -31.90 7.22 1.31
CA ASP A 115 -32.80 6.11 0.92
C ASP A 115 -32.08 4.94 0.22
N ARG A 116 -30.75 4.92 0.24
CA ARG A 116 -29.93 3.94 -0.49
C ARG A 116 -29.04 3.13 0.45
N TYR A 117 -28.66 1.94 -0.03
CA TYR A 117 -27.81 1.00 0.68
C TYR A 117 -26.51 0.79 -0.10
N TYR A 118 -25.39 0.72 0.61
CA TYR A 118 -24.06 0.60 0.03
C TYR A 118 -23.29 -0.46 0.79
N ASP A 119 -22.53 -1.29 0.08
CA ASP A 119 -21.53 -2.16 0.70
C ASP A 119 -20.17 -1.49 0.67
N ILE A 120 -19.59 -1.24 1.85
CA ILE A 120 -18.31 -0.53 1.98
C ILE A 120 -17.18 -1.56 1.93
N GLY A 121 -16.35 -1.48 0.89
CA GLY A 121 -15.18 -2.32 0.71
C GLY A 121 -13.91 -1.66 1.22
N PHE A 122 -13.00 -2.49 1.72
CA PHE A 122 -11.71 -2.08 2.28
C PHE A 122 -10.60 -2.86 1.60
N ILE A 123 -9.78 -2.16 0.81
CA ILE A 123 -8.81 -2.78 -0.08
C ILE A 123 -7.39 -2.42 0.34
N THR A 124 -6.51 -3.42 0.22
CA THR A 124 -5.06 -3.29 0.40
C THR A 124 -4.39 -3.92 -0.82
N ALA A 125 -3.40 -3.25 -1.41
CA ALA A 125 -2.62 -3.80 -2.52
C ALA A 125 -1.30 -4.42 -2.05
#